data_AF-M3H2F7-F1
#
_entry.id   AF-M3H2F7-F1
#
_cell.length_a   1.000
_cell.length_b   1.000
_cell.length_c   1.000
_cell.angle_alpha   90.00
_cell.angle_beta   90.00
_cell.angle_gamma   90.00
#
_symmetry.space_group_name_H-M   'P 1'
#
loop_
_entity.id
_entity.type
_entity.pdbx_description
1 polymer ?
#
loop_
_entity_poly.entity_id
_entity_poly.type
_entity_poly.pdbx_seq_one_letter_code
_entity_poly.pdbx_strand_id
1 'polypeptide(L)'
;MSLPVLFLSPFFIFYLPVQYWIGSKGIGGLVLMGILLSTPILFWIQKRRKKEPFLPLIVSPSILISYWSLFVFTEGIFYTATALDSFSLGDFDYTAQTRMIVPTIEGKFFQTQYYGPNENANFLSHHMAPGILLLTPFPILFGSKLGFGIGIFFFASITIPLLYHYLRTCSISEELSLCASLLWSGSSTFYRLNHSLHFEVLVPFLCLCVLIGIQKRKFWITFISLCFFLGIKEDLSIYLAALAIALIPADKKRNKEWTFVFIICIFYYFIIFPILNEWAGISAERNWKEYWDTENKNPISIF
;
A
#
# COMPACT_ATOMS: atom_id res chain seq x y z
N MET A 1 20.36 2.39 -21.31
CA MET A 1 20.56 2.68 -19.88
C MET A 1 21.93 3.31 -19.73
N SER A 2 22.03 4.38 -18.95
CA SER A 2 23.29 4.97 -18.51
C SER A 2 24.05 4.00 -17.59
N LEU A 3 25.34 4.29 -17.36
CA LEU A 3 26.22 3.52 -16.47
C LEU A 3 25.68 3.33 -15.03
N PRO A 4 25.07 4.35 -14.37
CA PRO A 4 24.54 4.21 -13.01
C PRO A 4 23.44 3.16 -12.82
N VAL A 5 22.50 3.05 -13.76
CA VAL A 5 21.39 2.07 -13.64
C VAL A 5 21.88 0.64 -13.85
N LEU A 6 22.92 0.46 -14.65
CA LEU A 6 23.63 -0.80 -14.79
C LEU A 6 24.22 -1.26 -13.45
N PHE A 7 24.77 -0.36 -12.62
CA PHE A 7 25.33 -0.72 -11.30
C PHE A 7 24.29 -1.06 -10.24
N LEU A 8 23.09 -0.46 -10.32
CA LEU A 8 22.01 -0.78 -9.38
C LEU A 8 21.23 -2.02 -9.79
N SER A 9 21.32 -2.45 -11.04
CA SER A 9 20.55 -3.60 -11.54
C SER A 9 20.88 -4.93 -10.84
N PRO A 10 22.14 -5.27 -10.47
CA PRO A 10 22.42 -6.41 -9.60
C PRO A 10 21.77 -6.26 -8.23
N PHE A 11 21.87 -5.09 -7.59
CA PHE A 11 21.20 -4.86 -6.31
C PHE A 11 19.70 -5.11 -6.43
N PHE A 12 19.03 -4.57 -7.44
CA PHE A 12 17.59 -4.78 -7.59
C PHE A 12 17.20 -6.20 -8.04
N ILE A 13 18.02 -6.88 -8.82
CA ILE A 13 17.75 -8.27 -9.24
C ILE A 13 18.00 -9.25 -8.10
N PHE A 14 18.99 -9.00 -7.23
CA PHE A 14 19.46 -9.96 -6.23
C PHE A 14 19.02 -9.66 -4.79
N TYR A 15 18.86 -8.39 -4.41
CA TYR A 15 18.62 -8.00 -3.01
C TYR A 15 17.33 -8.59 -2.45
N LEU A 16 16.22 -8.49 -3.18
CA LEU A 16 14.93 -8.96 -2.68
C LEU A 16 14.70 -10.48 -2.82
N PRO A 17 15.22 -11.21 -3.82
CA PRO A 17 15.25 -12.67 -3.76
C PRO A 17 16.04 -13.22 -2.56
N VAL A 18 17.14 -12.57 -2.18
CA VAL A 18 17.89 -12.89 -0.96
C VAL A 18 17.07 -12.57 0.29
N GLN A 19 16.42 -11.40 0.33
CA GLN A 19 15.55 -11.01 1.43
C GLN A 19 14.34 -11.96 1.58
N TYR A 20 13.80 -12.47 0.47
CA TYR A 20 12.71 -13.45 0.45
C TYR A 20 13.16 -14.85 0.88
N TRP A 21 14.32 -15.32 0.40
CA TRP A 21 14.90 -16.60 0.85
C TRP A 21 15.11 -16.59 2.37
N ILE A 22 15.59 -15.48 2.91
CA ILE A 22 15.84 -15.31 4.35
C ILE A 22 14.52 -15.11 5.13
N GLY A 23 13.57 -14.34 4.58
CA GLY A 23 12.38 -13.88 5.31
C GLY A 23 11.15 -14.80 5.26
N SER A 24 10.86 -15.44 4.13
CA SER A 24 9.59 -16.18 3.93
C SER A 24 9.76 -17.70 3.77
N LYS A 25 11.00 -18.20 3.60
CA LYS A 25 11.31 -19.61 3.27
C LYS A 25 10.55 -20.16 2.04
N GLY A 26 9.94 -19.30 1.23
CA GLY A 26 9.11 -19.70 0.09
C GLY A 26 9.93 -20.02 -1.17
N ILE A 27 9.50 -21.03 -1.94
CA ILE A 27 10.12 -21.41 -3.23
C ILE A 27 9.81 -20.39 -4.35
N GLY A 28 8.75 -19.59 -4.21
CA GLY A 28 8.31 -18.62 -5.22
C GLY A 28 9.41 -17.62 -5.63
N GLY A 29 10.19 -17.13 -4.67
CA GLY A 29 11.32 -16.24 -4.93
C GLY A 29 12.48 -16.93 -5.65
N LEU A 30 12.72 -18.22 -5.40
CA LEU A 30 13.71 -19.02 -6.15
C LEU A 30 13.27 -19.26 -7.59
N VAL A 31 11.99 -19.54 -7.81
CA VAL A 31 11.42 -19.70 -9.17
C VAL A 31 11.50 -18.39 -9.94
N LEU A 32 11.12 -17.28 -9.31
CA LEU A 32 11.16 -15.97 -9.95
C LEU A 32 12.62 -15.53 -10.21
N MET A 33 13.53 -15.74 -9.25
CA MET A 33 14.97 -15.54 -9.43
C MET A 33 15.52 -16.42 -10.56
N GLY A 34 15.08 -17.68 -10.65
CA GLY A 34 15.44 -18.59 -11.73
C GLY A 34 14.96 -18.11 -13.10
N ILE A 35 13.72 -17.64 -13.22
CA ILE A 35 13.17 -17.05 -14.46
C ILE A 35 13.96 -15.80 -14.85
N LEU A 36 14.34 -14.97 -13.89
CA LEU A 36 15.09 -13.73 -14.15
C LEU A 36 16.56 -13.96 -14.47
N LEU A 37 17.19 -14.98 -13.91
CA LEU A 37 18.56 -15.32 -14.26
C LEU A 37 18.60 -16.05 -15.59
N SER A 38 17.59 -16.87 -15.88
CA SER A 38 17.49 -17.57 -17.16
C SER A 38 17.14 -16.64 -18.31
N THR A 39 16.39 -15.55 -18.12
CA THR A 39 16.01 -14.64 -19.21
C THR A 39 17.23 -13.95 -19.87
N PRO A 40 18.18 -13.33 -19.14
CA PRO A 40 19.46 -12.84 -19.67
C PRO A 40 20.32 -13.95 -20.28
N ILE A 41 20.35 -15.14 -19.68
CA ILE A 41 21.14 -16.28 -20.18
C ILE A 41 20.58 -16.80 -21.50
N LEU A 42 19.26 -16.92 -21.63
CA LEU A 42 18.57 -17.31 -22.85
C LEU A 42 18.77 -16.26 -23.94
N PHE A 43 18.69 -14.98 -23.59
CA PHE A 43 18.97 -13.87 -24.51
C PHE A 43 20.44 -13.87 -24.96
N TRP A 44 21.35 -14.19 -24.04
CA TRP A 44 22.77 -14.37 -24.32
C TRP A 44 23.03 -15.52 -25.29
N ILE A 45 22.44 -16.70 -25.05
CA ILE A 45 22.52 -17.86 -25.94
C ILE A 45 21.98 -17.53 -27.33
N GLN A 46 20.85 -16.81 -27.40
CA GLN A 46 20.23 -16.40 -28.66
C GLN A 46 21.12 -15.43 -29.46
N LYS A 47 21.74 -14.42 -28.82
CA LYS A 47 22.66 -13.48 -29.48
C LYS A 47 23.98 -14.12 -29.88
N ARG A 48 24.52 -15.03 -29.06
CA ARG A 48 25.74 -15.80 -29.38
C ARG A 48 25.54 -16.67 -30.61
N ARG A 49 24.35 -17.25 -30.80
CA ARG A 49 23.95 -17.96 -32.03
C ARG A 49 23.87 -17.03 -33.26
N LYS A 50 23.54 -15.74 -33.08
CA LYS A 50 23.45 -14.75 -34.16
C LYS A 50 24.76 -13.98 -34.46
N LYS A 51 25.86 -14.24 -33.73
CA LYS A 51 27.17 -13.56 -33.86
C LYS A 51 27.11 -12.02 -33.77
N GLU A 52 26.18 -11.48 -32.99
CA GLU A 52 26.12 -10.03 -32.73
C GLU A 52 27.08 -9.61 -31.61
N PRO A 53 27.65 -8.39 -31.66
CA PRO A 53 28.48 -7.87 -30.57
C PRO A 53 27.71 -7.75 -29.26
N PHE A 54 28.43 -7.98 -28.16
CA PHE A 54 27.93 -7.87 -26.79
C PHE A 54 27.70 -6.40 -26.43
N LEU A 55 26.49 -5.91 -26.70
CA LEU A 55 25.99 -4.72 -26.01
C LEU A 55 25.53 -5.12 -24.60
N PRO A 56 25.71 -4.26 -23.58
CA PRO A 56 25.09 -4.46 -22.27
C PRO A 56 23.61 -4.79 -22.48
N LEU A 57 23.06 -5.76 -21.73
CA LEU A 57 21.64 -6.07 -21.81
C LEU A 57 20.85 -4.84 -21.33
N ILE A 58 20.42 -4.00 -22.26
CA ILE A 58 19.57 -2.86 -21.96
C ILE A 58 18.16 -3.42 -21.72
N VAL A 59 17.88 -3.76 -20.46
CA VAL A 59 16.52 -4.13 -20.05
C VAL A 59 15.67 -2.87 -20.10
N SER A 60 14.51 -2.94 -20.76
CA SER A 60 13.64 -1.77 -20.83
C SER A 60 13.11 -1.41 -19.43
N PRO A 61 12.94 -0.11 -19.10
CA PRO A 61 12.37 0.30 -17.82
C PRO A 61 11.02 -0.36 -17.54
N SER A 62 10.18 -0.53 -18.57
CA SER A 62 8.89 -1.20 -18.46
C SER A 62 9.02 -2.64 -17.98
N ILE A 63 10.01 -3.40 -18.47
CA ILE A 63 10.26 -4.78 -18.00
C ILE A 63 10.65 -4.78 -16.52
N LEU A 64 11.55 -3.88 -16.10
CA LEU A 64 11.99 -3.80 -14.70
C LEU A 64 10.85 -3.39 -13.76
N ILE A 65 10.05 -2.40 -14.15
CA ILE A 65 8.88 -1.97 -13.37
C ILE A 65 7.85 -3.09 -13.28
N SER A 66 7.50 -3.74 -14.39
CA SER A 66 6.57 -4.87 -14.40
C SER A 66 7.10 -6.03 -13.56
N TYR A 67 8.39 -6.33 -13.67
CA TYR A 67 9.05 -7.35 -12.87
C TYR A 67 8.87 -7.08 -11.37
N TRP A 68 9.21 -5.88 -10.90
CA TRP A 68 9.11 -5.52 -9.49
C TRP A 68 7.68 -5.48 -8.98
N SER A 69 6.73 -5.04 -9.81
CA SER A 69 5.31 -5.05 -9.47
C SER A 69 4.83 -6.48 -9.26
N LEU A 70 5.14 -7.39 -10.19
CA LEU A 70 4.78 -8.80 -10.10
C LEU A 70 5.48 -9.50 -8.93
N PHE A 71 6.74 -9.14 -8.65
CA PHE A 71 7.47 -9.63 -7.49
C PHE A 71 6.72 -9.28 -6.20
N VAL A 72 6.48 -7.98 -5.95
CA VAL A 72 5.79 -7.50 -4.72
C VAL A 72 4.41 -8.13 -4.58
N PHE A 73 3.67 -8.27 -5.68
CA PHE A 73 2.36 -8.91 -5.65
C PHE A 73 2.44 -10.40 -5.28
N THR A 74 3.35 -11.14 -5.92
CA THR A 74 3.52 -12.59 -5.71
C THR A 74 4.04 -12.88 -4.31
N GLU A 75 5.04 -12.12 -3.87
CA GLU A 75 5.61 -12.13 -2.53
C GLU A 75 4.50 -11.99 -1.48
N GLY A 76 3.64 -11.00 -1.67
CA GLY A 76 2.49 -10.74 -0.83
C GLY A 76 1.50 -11.89 -0.67
N ILE A 77 1.23 -12.63 -1.75
CA ILE A 77 0.34 -13.80 -1.70
C ILE A 77 0.93 -14.87 -0.77
N PHE A 78 2.22 -15.17 -0.93
CA PHE A 78 2.90 -16.17 -0.10
C PHE A 78 3.07 -15.71 1.35
N TYR A 79 3.43 -14.44 1.56
CA TYR A 79 3.55 -13.86 2.89
C TYR A 79 2.21 -13.88 3.62
N THR A 80 1.13 -13.45 2.97
CA THR A 80 -0.22 -13.45 3.57
C THR A 80 -0.64 -14.86 3.99
N ALA A 81 -0.38 -15.87 3.16
CA ALA A 81 -0.66 -17.26 3.51
C ALA A 81 0.14 -17.72 4.74
N THR A 82 1.44 -17.42 4.78
CA THR A 82 2.31 -17.79 5.91
C THR A 82 1.94 -17.03 7.19
N ALA A 83 1.60 -15.75 7.07
CA ALA A 83 1.22 -14.88 8.19
C ALA A 83 -0.10 -15.34 8.82
N LEU A 84 -1.08 -15.76 8.01
CA LEU A 84 -2.32 -16.35 8.49
C LEU A 84 -2.11 -17.67 9.26
N ASP A 85 -1.13 -18.46 8.86
CA ASP A 85 -0.78 -19.73 9.52
C ASP A 85 0.10 -19.51 10.78
N SER A 86 0.63 -18.30 10.98
CA SER A 86 1.50 -17.96 12.10
C SER A 86 0.71 -17.37 13.27
N PHE A 87 0.76 -18.06 14.41
CA PHE A 87 0.07 -17.74 15.67
C PHE A 87 0.38 -16.35 16.29
N SER A 88 1.31 -15.57 15.73
CA SER A 88 1.93 -14.43 16.43
C SER A 88 1.65 -13.05 15.85
N LEU A 89 0.99 -12.94 14.69
CA LEU A 89 0.64 -11.64 14.08
C LEU A 89 -0.84 -11.53 13.66
N GLY A 90 -1.59 -12.64 13.70
CA GLY A 90 -2.85 -12.79 12.98
C GLY A 90 -4.15 -12.45 13.73
N ASP A 91 -4.18 -12.39 15.06
CA ASP A 91 -5.47 -12.54 15.75
C ASP A 91 -6.23 -11.25 16.09
N PHE A 92 -5.57 -10.09 16.22
CA PHE A 92 -6.29 -8.85 16.56
C PHE A 92 -6.42 -7.87 15.39
N ASP A 93 -5.37 -7.17 14.93
CA ASP A 93 -5.55 -6.13 13.91
C ASP A 93 -5.98 -6.64 12.53
N TYR A 94 -5.23 -7.60 11.96
CA TYR A 94 -5.54 -8.15 10.63
C TYR A 94 -6.90 -8.85 10.59
N THR A 95 -7.15 -9.70 11.59
CA THR A 95 -8.42 -10.42 11.70
C THR A 95 -9.56 -9.47 12.02
N ALA A 96 -9.37 -8.42 12.83
CA ALA A 96 -10.38 -7.37 13.05
C ALA A 96 -10.68 -6.60 11.77
N GLN A 97 -9.66 -6.17 11.02
CA GLN A 97 -9.82 -5.45 9.76
C GLN A 97 -10.56 -6.31 8.72
N THR A 98 -10.20 -7.60 8.63
CA THR A 98 -10.88 -8.56 7.76
C THR A 98 -12.32 -8.81 8.21
N ARG A 99 -12.55 -8.98 9.51
CA ARG A 99 -13.89 -9.19 10.12
C ARG A 99 -14.77 -7.95 10.04
N MET A 100 -14.24 -6.76 9.81
CA MET A 100 -15.06 -5.59 9.48
C MET A 100 -15.58 -5.63 8.04
N ILE A 101 -14.79 -6.20 7.12
CA ILE A 101 -15.07 -6.18 5.68
C ILE A 101 -16.00 -7.34 5.25
N VAL A 102 -15.85 -8.51 5.89
CA VAL A 102 -16.57 -9.74 5.51
C VAL A 102 -18.07 -9.74 5.89
N PRO A 103 -18.53 -9.18 7.04
CA PRO A 103 -19.95 -9.13 7.41
C PRO A 103 -20.77 -8.07 6.67
N THR A 104 -20.27 -7.53 5.55
CA THR A 104 -20.99 -6.56 4.71
C THR A 104 -22.34 -7.09 4.20
N ILE A 105 -22.56 -8.41 4.26
CA ILE A 105 -23.82 -9.09 3.89
C ILE A 105 -24.89 -8.99 5.00
N GLU A 106 -24.51 -8.75 6.27
CA GLU A 106 -25.44 -8.67 7.41
C GLU A 106 -25.80 -7.23 7.82
N GLY A 107 -25.32 -6.22 7.11
CA GLY A 107 -25.57 -4.80 7.43
C GLY A 107 -24.79 -4.26 8.65
N LYS A 108 -23.89 -5.06 9.22
CA LYS A 108 -23.05 -4.72 10.38
C LYS A 108 -21.71 -4.08 9.96
N PHE A 109 -21.79 -2.99 9.22
CA PHE A 109 -20.61 -2.29 8.72
C PHE A 109 -19.72 -1.78 9.85
N PHE A 110 -18.40 -1.92 9.69
CA PHE A 110 -17.39 -1.47 10.67
C PHE A 110 -17.47 -2.16 12.04
N GLN A 111 -18.31 -3.18 12.23
CA GLN A 111 -18.38 -3.91 13.50
C GLN A 111 -17.18 -4.84 13.65
N THR A 112 -16.58 -4.84 14.83
CA THR A 112 -15.38 -5.62 15.15
C THR A 112 -15.36 -6.00 16.63
N GLN A 113 -14.53 -6.99 16.95
CA GLN A 113 -14.25 -7.50 18.30
C GLN A 113 -12.95 -6.88 18.86
N TYR A 114 -12.69 -5.63 18.48
CA TYR A 114 -11.53 -4.88 18.95
C TYR A 114 -11.66 -4.63 20.47
N TYR A 115 -10.78 -5.28 21.26
CA TYR A 115 -10.83 -5.39 22.71
C TYR A 115 -12.13 -6.04 23.25
N GLY A 116 -12.13 -7.38 23.38
CA GLY A 116 -13.18 -8.14 24.05
C GLY A 116 -13.68 -9.36 23.25
N PRO A 117 -14.42 -10.27 23.90
CA PRO A 117 -14.90 -11.51 23.27
C PRO A 117 -16.11 -11.32 22.34
N ASN A 118 -16.78 -10.15 22.41
CA ASN A 118 -17.98 -9.85 21.64
C ASN A 118 -17.66 -8.87 20.50
N GLU A 119 -18.27 -9.07 19.33
CA GLU A 119 -18.25 -8.08 18.25
C GLU A 119 -19.17 -6.92 18.61
N ASN A 120 -18.72 -5.98 19.42
CA ASN A 120 -19.55 -4.86 19.89
C ASN A 120 -18.85 -3.49 19.76
N ALA A 121 -17.68 -3.45 19.11
CA ALA A 121 -16.97 -2.22 18.80
C ALA A 121 -17.18 -1.80 17.34
N ASN A 122 -17.22 -0.50 17.11
CA ASN A 122 -17.10 0.12 15.79
C ASN A 122 -15.62 0.39 15.51
N PHE A 123 -15.09 -0.20 14.45
CA PHE A 123 -13.70 -0.01 14.01
C PHE A 123 -13.36 1.47 13.80
N LEU A 124 -14.30 2.26 13.28
CA LEU A 124 -14.11 3.69 13.07
C LEU A 124 -13.89 4.48 14.36
N SER A 125 -14.32 3.95 15.50
CA SER A 125 -14.06 4.55 16.82
C SER A 125 -12.63 4.30 17.33
N HIS A 126 -11.90 3.38 16.71
CA HIS A 126 -10.48 3.13 16.98
C HIS A 126 -9.57 3.72 15.89
N HIS A 127 -9.93 3.48 14.62
CA HIS A 127 -9.26 4.00 13.44
C HIS A 127 -10.28 4.63 12.52
N MET A 128 -10.30 5.97 12.41
CA MET A 128 -11.20 6.68 11.50
C MET A 128 -10.75 6.50 10.04
N ALA A 129 -10.98 5.30 9.50
CA ALA A 129 -10.45 4.84 8.23
C ALA A 129 -11.55 4.27 7.29
N PRO A 130 -12.63 4.99 6.99
CA PRO A 130 -13.69 4.49 6.11
C PRO A 130 -13.20 4.14 4.68
N GLY A 131 -12.07 4.71 4.24
CA GLY A 131 -11.44 4.41 2.96
C GLY A 131 -10.87 2.99 2.85
N ILE A 132 -10.75 2.26 3.97
CA ILE A 132 -10.40 0.83 3.98
C ILE A 132 -11.37 -0.02 3.14
N LEU A 133 -12.60 0.47 2.92
CA LEU A 133 -13.59 -0.20 2.08
C LEU A 133 -13.12 -0.42 0.64
N LEU A 134 -12.08 0.30 0.17
CA LEU A 134 -11.46 0.04 -1.12
C LEU A 134 -10.84 -1.38 -1.22
N LEU A 135 -10.52 -2.00 -0.08
CA LEU A 135 -10.04 -3.38 0.00
C LEU A 135 -11.17 -4.42 0.00
N THR A 136 -12.44 -4.01 0.14
CA THR A 136 -13.59 -4.94 0.24
C THR A 136 -13.75 -5.91 -0.93
N PRO A 137 -13.46 -5.56 -2.19
CA PRO A 137 -13.63 -6.50 -3.29
C PRO A 137 -12.74 -7.73 -3.16
N PHE A 138 -11.56 -7.64 -2.53
CA PHE A 138 -10.62 -8.75 -2.50
C PHE A 138 -11.08 -9.90 -1.59
N PRO A 139 -11.43 -9.70 -0.30
CA PRO A 139 -12.01 -10.77 0.52
C PRO A 139 -13.26 -11.41 -0.11
N ILE A 140 -14.10 -10.61 -0.78
CA ILE A 140 -15.32 -11.10 -1.46
C ILE A 140 -14.95 -11.99 -2.64
N LEU A 141 -14.04 -11.54 -3.52
CA LEU A 141 -13.62 -12.29 -4.71
C LEU A 141 -12.88 -13.58 -4.37
N PHE A 142 -12.04 -13.55 -3.32
CA PHE A 142 -11.23 -14.70 -2.91
C PHE A 142 -11.91 -15.60 -1.86
N GLY A 143 -13.12 -15.23 -1.40
CA GLY A 143 -13.93 -16.00 -0.45
C GLY A 143 -13.21 -16.34 0.86
N SER A 144 -12.18 -15.57 1.24
CA SER A 144 -11.29 -15.93 2.34
C SER A 144 -10.58 -14.72 2.93
N LYS A 145 -10.08 -14.89 4.17
CA LYS A 145 -9.27 -13.87 4.84
C LYS A 145 -8.00 -13.53 4.07
N LEU A 146 -7.50 -14.45 3.23
CA LEU A 146 -6.37 -14.20 2.33
C LEU A 146 -6.62 -13.00 1.41
N GLY A 147 -7.87 -12.77 1.00
CA GLY A 147 -8.23 -11.69 0.10
C GLY A 147 -7.82 -10.31 0.64
N PHE A 148 -7.85 -10.08 1.94
CA PHE A 148 -7.47 -8.78 2.50
C PHE A 148 -5.98 -8.47 2.27
N GLY A 149 -5.09 -9.41 2.64
CA GLY A 149 -3.66 -9.29 2.34
C GLY A 149 -3.37 -9.22 0.84
N ILE A 150 -4.08 -10.00 0.01
CA ILE A 150 -3.96 -9.90 -1.46
C ILE A 150 -4.28 -8.46 -1.94
N GLY A 151 -5.32 -7.84 -1.39
CA GLY A 151 -5.68 -6.44 -1.68
C GLY A 151 -4.57 -5.46 -1.31
N ILE A 152 -3.98 -5.63 -0.13
CA ILE A 152 -2.85 -4.79 0.33
C ILE A 152 -1.68 -4.87 -0.65
N PHE A 153 -1.26 -6.09 -1.01
CA PHE A 153 -0.15 -6.28 -1.92
C PHE A 153 -0.48 -5.92 -3.36
N PHE A 154 -1.75 -6.00 -3.77
CA PHE A 154 -2.21 -5.44 -5.04
C PHE A 154 -1.96 -3.92 -5.10
N PHE A 155 -2.43 -3.17 -4.10
CA PHE A 155 -2.23 -1.72 -4.08
C PHE A 155 -0.75 -1.32 -3.90
N ALA A 156 0.03 -2.10 -3.14
CA ALA A 156 1.48 -1.95 -3.10
C ALA A 156 2.08 -2.11 -4.51
N SER A 157 1.76 -3.22 -5.19
CA SER A 157 2.33 -3.54 -6.50
C SER A 157 2.03 -2.49 -7.57
N ILE A 158 0.79 -1.98 -7.63
CA ILE A 158 0.37 -0.99 -8.63
C ILE A 158 0.91 0.42 -8.34
N THR A 159 1.33 0.69 -7.10
CA THR A 159 2.00 1.95 -6.75
C THR A 159 3.31 2.13 -7.50
N ILE A 160 4.06 1.05 -7.77
CA ILE A 160 5.35 1.10 -8.47
C ILE A 160 5.23 1.63 -9.91
N PRO A 161 4.40 1.04 -10.81
CA PRO A 161 4.22 1.55 -12.15
C PRO A 161 3.50 2.90 -12.17
N LEU A 162 2.63 3.18 -11.19
CA LEU A 162 1.96 4.46 -11.06
C LEU A 162 2.95 5.59 -10.71
N LEU A 163 3.89 5.33 -9.79
CA LEU A 163 4.97 6.26 -9.45
C LEU A 163 5.85 6.52 -10.66
N TYR A 164 6.25 5.45 -11.37
CA TYR A 164 7.02 5.59 -12.60
C TYR A 164 6.28 6.45 -13.62
N HIS A 165 4.99 6.17 -13.85
CA HIS A 165 4.15 6.96 -14.75
C HIS A 165 4.11 8.45 -14.35
N TYR A 166 3.86 8.73 -13.07
CA TYR A 166 3.80 10.09 -12.54
C TYR A 166 5.12 10.86 -12.74
N LEU A 167 6.26 10.23 -12.48
CA LEU A 167 7.57 10.86 -12.69
C LEU A 167 7.81 11.16 -14.17
N ARG A 168 7.43 10.24 -15.07
CA ARG A 168 7.52 10.45 -16.51
C ARG A 168 6.62 11.57 -17.00
N THR A 169 5.41 11.71 -16.45
CA THR A 169 4.53 12.84 -16.79
C THR A 169 5.07 14.16 -16.27
N CYS A 170 5.85 14.15 -15.18
CA CYS A 170 6.57 15.31 -14.66
C CYS A 170 7.85 15.67 -15.46
N SER A 171 8.05 15.05 -16.63
CA SER A 171 9.22 15.26 -17.49
C SER A 171 10.56 14.93 -16.82
N ILE A 172 10.55 14.15 -15.73
CA ILE A 172 11.76 13.59 -15.13
C ILE A 172 12.35 12.57 -16.10
N SER A 173 13.67 12.52 -16.25
CA SER A 173 14.31 11.59 -17.19
C SER A 173 13.90 10.14 -16.93
N GLU A 174 13.90 9.32 -17.98
CA GLU A 174 13.49 7.91 -17.89
C GLU A 174 14.31 7.16 -16.84
N GLU A 175 15.61 7.46 -16.83
CA GLU A 175 16.59 6.93 -15.91
C GLU A 175 16.28 7.26 -14.45
N LEU A 176 16.11 8.55 -14.13
CA LEU A 176 15.80 8.98 -12.77
C LEU A 176 14.45 8.48 -12.31
N SER A 177 13.47 8.43 -13.22
CA SER A 177 12.14 7.87 -12.94
C SER A 177 12.24 6.40 -12.57
N LEU A 178 12.99 5.61 -13.35
CA LEU A 178 13.23 4.21 -13.07
C LEU A 178 13.95 4.03 -11.74
N CYS A 179 15.06 4.74 -11.50
CA CYS A 179 15.81 4.67 -10.24
C CYS A 179 14.93 4.99 -9.04
N ALA A 180 14.15 6.07 -9.08
CA ALA A 180 13.27 6.46 -7.98
C ALA A 180 12.20 5.39 -7.70
N SER A 181 11.57 4.85 -8.74
CA SER A 181 10.56 3.77 -8.59
C SER A 181 11.16 2.49 -8.02
N LEU A 182 12.37 2.11 -8.44
CA LEU A 182 13.06 0.93 -7.93
C LEU A 182 13.57 1.12 -6.48
N LEU A 183 14.09 2.31 -6.15
CA LEU A 183 14.47 2.65 -4.78
C LEU A 183 13.25 2.66 -3.85
N TRP A 184 12.11 3.16 -4.32
CA TRP A 184 10.85 3.06 -3.59
C TRP A 184 10.47 1.61 -3.32
N SER A 185 10.44 0.77 -4.36
CA SER A 185 10.06 -0.65 -4.22
C SER A 185 11.01 -1.44 -3.33
N GLY A 186 12.30 -1.09 -3.31
CA GLY A 186 13.31 -1.72 -2.45
C GLY A 186 13.46 -1.09 -1.06
N SER A 187 12.68 -0.05 -0.72
CA SER A 187 12.84 0.66 0.56
C SER A 187 12.28 -0.15 1.74
N SER A 188 12.96 -0.08 2.89
CA SER A 188 12.52 -0.74 4.12
C SER A 188 11.16 -0.22 4.61
N THR A 189 10.85 1.04 4.37
CA THR A 189 9.56 1.64 4.73
C THR A 189 8.43 1.04 3.90
N PHE A 190 8.62 0.92 2.59
CA PHE A 190 7.62 0.29 1.72
C PHE A 190 7.42 -1.19 2.06
N TYR A 191 8.51 -1.90 2.35
CA TYR A 191 8.47 -3.28 2.86
C TYR A 191 7.73 -3.42 4.20
N ARG A 192 7.93 -2.50 5.15
CA ARG A 192 7.19 -2.55 6.42
C ARG A 192 5.72 -2.25 6.24
N LEU A 193 5.39 -1.28 5.38
CA LEU A 193 4.02 -0.83 5.14
C LEU A 193 3.12 -1.93 4.58
N ASN A 194 3.65 -2.78 3.68
CA ASN A 194 2.89 -3.89 3.11
C ASN A 194 2.93 -5.16 3.97
N HIS A 195 4.05 -5.48 4.65
CA HIS A 195 4.16 -6.68 5.48
C HIS A 195 3.50 -6.56 6.86
N SER A 196 3.23 -5.34 7.35
CA SER A 196 2.39 -5.16 8.53
C SER A 196 0.91 -5.39 8.24
N LEU A 197 0.53 -5.62 6.97
CA LEU A 197 -0.86 -5.82 6.53
C LEU A 197 -1.80 -4.69 6.98
N HIS A 198 -1.28 -3.47 6.94
CA HIS A 198 -1.99 -2.25 7.29
C HIS A 198 -2.63 -1.61 6.04
N PHE A 199 -3.84 -1.08 6.18
CA PHE A 199 -4.58 -0.44 5.07
C PHE A 199 -3.96 0.88 4.61
N GLU A 200 -3.02 1.44 5.37
CA GLU A 200 -2.24 2.62 5.02
C GLU A 200 -1.38 2.42 3.76
N VAL A 201 -1.22 1.19 3.27
CA VAL A 201 -0.69 0.92 1.93
C VAL A 201 -1.46 1.65 0.82
N LEU A 202 -2.73 2.01 1.07
CA LEU A 202 -3.57 2.79 0.15
C LEU A 202 -3.10 4.24 0.02
N VAL A 203 -2.42 4.80 1.04
CA VAL A 203 -1.95 6.20 1.07
C VAL A 203 -1.06 6.54 -0.13
N PRO A 204 0.06 5.83 -0.41
CA PRO A 204 0.91 6.16 -1.55
C PRO A 204 0.19 6.01 -2.90
N PHE A 205 -0.66 4.99 -3.05
CA PHE A 205 -1.46 4.81 -4.26
C PHE A 205 -2.43 5.97 -4.50
N LEU A 206 -3.25 6.30 -3.50
CA LEU A 206 -4.26 7.36 -3.60
C LEU A 206 -3.62 8.74 -3.72
N CYS A 207 -2.51 8.99 -3.03
CA CYS A 207 -1.73 10.22 -3.17
C CYS A 207 -1.26 10.39 -4.62
N LEU A 208 -0.68 9.36 -5.24
CA LEU A 208 -0.28 9.42 -6.65
C LEU A 208 -1.48 9.66 -7.56
N CYS A 209 -2.63 9.02 -7.32
CA CYS A 209 -3.84 9.27 -8.10
C CYS A 209 -4.33 10.73 -7.98
N VAL A 210 -4.28 11.34 -6.78
CA VAL A 210 -4.57 12.77 -6.57
C VAL A 210 -3.59 13.62 -7.38
N LEU A 211 -2.29 13.38 -7.26
CA LEU A 211 -1.25 14.15 -7.95
C LEU A 211 -1.36 14.04 -9.48
N ILE A 212 -1.63 12.84 -10.00
CA ILE A 212 -1.88 12.60 -11.43
C ILE A 212 -3.15 13.31 -11.89
N GLY A 213 -4.23 13.25 -11.10
CA GLY A 213 -5.48 13.96 -11.37
C GLY A 213 -5.26 15.47 -11.52
N ILE A 214 -4.52 16.07 -10.59
CA ILE A 214 -4.12 17.50 -10.63
C ILE A 214 -3.28 17.78 -11.88
N GLN A 215 -2.25 16.98 -12.13
CA GLN A 215 -1.34 17.16 -13.25
C GLN A 215 -2.05 17.09 -14.61
N LYS A 216 -2.97 16.15 -14.76
CA LYS A 216 -3.77 15.94 -15.98
C LYS A 216 -5.00 16.86 -16.04
N ARG A 217 -5.24 17.68 -15.00
CA ARG A 217 -6.45 18.49 -14.82
C ARG A 217 -7.74 17.67 -14.98
N LYS A 218 -7.74 16.46 -14.44
CA LYS A 218 -8.87 15.52 -14.47
C LYS A 218 -9.58 15.54 -13.13
N PHE A 219 -10.51 16.50 -12.99
CA PHE A 219 -11.26 16.74 -11.75
C PHE A 219 -11.84 15.46 -11.13
N TRP A 220 -12.47 14.60 -11.93
CA TRP A 220 -13.05 13.35 -11.43
C TRP A 220 -12.02 12.41 -10.79
N ILE A 221 -10.81 12.29 -11.36
CA ILE A 221 -9.73 11.48 -10.79
C ILE A 221 -9.28 12.10 -9.46
N THR A 222 -9.05 13.42 -9.45
CA THR A 222 -8.65 14.14 -8.24
C THR A 222 -9.70 13.97 -7.14
N PHE A 223 -10.98 14.21 -7.44
CA PHE A 223 -12.07 14.15 -6.47
C PHE A 223 -12.24 12.75 -5.88
N ILE A 224 -12.37 11.72 -6.72
CA ILE A 224 -12.56 10.34 -6.26
C ILE A 224 -11.36 9.90 -5.41
N SER A 225 -10.15 10.17 -5.89
CA SER A 225 -8.93 9.79 -5.16
C SER A 225 -8.83 10.52 -3.83
N LEU A 226 -9.21 11.79 -3.77
CA LEU A 226 -9.20 12.60 -2.56
C LEU A 226 -10.25 12.12 -1.55
N CYS A 227 -11.45 11.74 -1.99
CA CYS A 227 -12.48 11.16 -1.11
C CYS A 227 -11.96 9.91 -0.39
N PHE A 228 -11.34 8.97 -1.12
CA PHE A 228 -10.78 7.78 -0.49
C PHE A 228 -9.54 8.10 0.34
N PHE A 229 -8.65 8.99 -0.15
CA PHE A 229 -7.39 9.34 0.52
C PHE A 229 -7.63 9.93 1.91
N LEU A 230 -8.55 10.88 2.01
CA LEU A 230 -8.90 11.52 3.29
C LEU A 230 -9.59 10.54 4.23
N GLY A 231 -10.27 9.54 3.69
CA GLY A 231 -10.86 8.46 4.47
C GLY A 231 -9.88 7.39 4.95
N ILE A 232 -8.57 7.48 4.67
CA ILE A 232 -7.61 6.49 5.18
C ILE A 232 -7.18 6.83 6.61
N LYS A 233 -6.91 8.10 6.89
CA LYS A 233 -6.44 8.54 8.20
C LYS A 233 -6.68 10.04 8.39
N GLU A 234 -7.02 10.43 9.61
CA GLU A 234 -7.48 11.76 9.96
C GLU A 234 -6.44 12.86 9.76
N ASP A 235 -5.15 12.56 9.97
CA ASP A 235 -4.05 13.52 9.84
C ASP A 235 -3.66 13.82 8.39
N LEU A 236 -4.07 12.97 7.42
CA LEU A 236 -3.77 13.14 6.01
C LEU A 236 -4.36 14.43 5.41
N SER A 237 -5.52 14.87 5.91
CA SER A 237 -6.12 16.13 5.47
C SER A 237 -5.23 17.32 5.84
N ILE A 238 -4.57 17.28 7.00
CA ILE A 238 -3.68 18.35 7.46
C ILE A 238 -2.43 18.40 6.58
N TYR A 239 -1.79 17.24 6.36
CA TYR A 239 -0.59 17.17 5.53
C TYR A 239 -0.84 17.61 4.09
N LEU A 240 -1.97 17.18 3.49
CA LEU A 240 -2.30 17.55 2.12
C LEU A 240 -2.76 19.01 2.01
N ALA A 241 -3.44 19.56 3.01
CA ALA A 241 -3.77 20.98 3.07
C ALA A 241 -2.48 21.84 3.13
N ALA A 242 -1.51 21.46 3.96
CA ALA A 242 -0.23 22.16 4.05
C ALA A 242 0.54 22.13 2.71
N LEU A 243 0.56 20.97 2.04
CA LEU A 243 1.14 20.84 0.69
C LEU A 243 0.41 21.73 -0.32
N ALA A 244 -0.93 21.75 -0.29
CA ALA A 244 -1.74 22.57 -1.19
C ALA A 244 -1.47 24.07 -0.98
N ILE A 245 -1.36 24.55 0.28
CA ILE A 245 -1.00 25.95 0.58
C ILE A 245 0.32 26.33 -0.09
N ALA A 246 1.34 25.46 0.01
CA ALA A 246 2.65 25.72 -0.60
C ALA A 246 2.58 25.71 -2.14
N LEU A 247 1.74 24.85 -2.72
CA LEU A 247 1.66 24.65 -4.18
C LEU A 247 0.72 25.63 -4.89
N ILE A 248 -0.28 26.23 -4.23
CA ILE A 248 -1.12 27.28 -4.80
C ILE A 248 -0.29 28.42 -5.43
N PRO A 249 0.70 29.03 -4.72
CA PRO A 249 1.54 30.08 -5.31
C PRO A 249 2.65 29.52 -6.21
N ALA A 250 3.21 28.36 -5.90
CA ALA A 250 4.34 27.78 -6.63
C ALA A 250 3.94 27.21 -8.01
N ASP A 251 2.73 26.68 -8.13
CA ASP A 251 2.21 26.02 -9.31
C ASP A 251 1.05 26.81 -9.95
N LYS A 252 1.37 28.01 -10.44
CA LYS A 252 0.38 28.93 -11.04
C LYS A 252 -0.47 28.30 -12.15
N LYS A 253 0.04 27.27 -12.84
CA LYS A 253 -0.70 26.57 -13.90
C LYS A 253 -1.82 25.70 -13.36
N ARG A 254 -1.70 25.16 -12.15
CA ARG A 254 -2.66 24.23 -11.53
C ARG A 254 -3.21 24.78 -10.21
N ASN A 255 -3.23 26.11 -10.08
CA ASN A 255 -3.63 26.79 -8.86
C ASN A 255 -5.06 26.44 -8.45
N LYS A 256 -5.99 26.35 -9.42
CA LYS A 256 -7.40 26.01 -9.18
C LYS A 256 -7.53 24.60 -8.60
N GLU A 257 -6.78 23.64 -9.12
CA GLU A 257 -6.76 22.27 -8.64
C GLU A 257 -6.19 22.19 -7.21
N TRP A 258 -5.12 22.92 -6.91
CA TRP A 258 -4.57 23.00 -5.56
C TRP A 258 -5.50 23.71 -4.57
N THR A 259 -6.15 24.79 -4.99
CA THR A 259 -7.19 25.47 -4.19
C THR A 259 -8.35 24.53 -3.90
N PHE A 260 -8.79 23.75 -4.89
CA PHE A 260 -9.82 22.73 -4.69
C PHE A 260 -9.41 21.68 -3.65
N VAL A 261 -8.20 21.12 -3.76
CA VAL A 261 -7.66 20.16 -2.79
C VAL A 261 -7.64 20.77 -1.38
N PHE A 262 -7.15 22.01 -1.25
CA PHE A 262 -7.11 22.71 0.02
C PHE A 262 -8.51 22.85 0.64
N ILE A 263 -9.49 23.34 -0.12
CA ILE A 263 -10.87 23.52 0.35
C ILE A 263 -11.46 22.19 0.81
N ILE A 264 -11.27 21.10 0.05
CA ILE A 264 -11.79 19.78 0.41
C ILE A 264 -11.10 19.23 1.66
N CYS A 265 -9.80 19.44 1.85
CA CYS A 265 -9.10 19.00 3.06
C CYS A 265 -9.60 19.74 4.31
N ILE A 266 -9.81 21.05 4.21
CA ILE A 266 -10.39 21.88 5.30
C ILE A 266 -11.83 21.45 5.58
N PHE A 267 -12.64 21.30 4.54
CA PHE A 267 -14.02 20.84 4.67
C PHE A 267 -14.10 19.46 5.32
N TYR A 268 -13.25 18.52 4.91
CA TYR A 268 -13.19 17.20 5.52
C TYR A 268 -12.83 17.29 6.99
N TYR A 269 -11.74 17.99 7.34
CA TYR A 269 -11.22 18.03 8.71
C TYR A 269 -12.18 18.72 9.69
N PHE A 270 -12.81 19.82 9.30
CA PHE A 270 -13.65 20.61 10.20
C PHE A 270 -15.13 20.21 10.21
N ILE A 271 -15.62 19.51 9.18
CA ILE A 271 -17.04 19.16 9.06
C ILE A 271 -17.24 17.66 8.98
N ILE A 272 -16.65 16.98 8.00
CA ILE A 272 -16.91 15.56 7.76
C ILE A 272 -16.32 14.68 8.86
N PHE A 273 -15.06 14.91 9.25
CA PHE A 273 -14.38 14.13 10.27
C PHE A 273 -15.11 14.16 11.63
N PRO A 274 -15.53 15.33 12.18
CA PRO A 274 -16.33 15.39 13.39
C PRO A 274 -17.64 14.61 13.30
N ILE A 275 -18.37 14.72 12.18
CA ILE A 275 -19.63 14.00 11.95
C ILE A 275 -19.37 12.48 11.94
N LEU A 276 -18.33 12.02 11.23
CA LEU A 276 -17.96 10.62 11.19
C LEU A 276 -17.54 10.10 12.57
N ASN A 277 -16.81 10.91 13.34
CA ASN A 277 -16.35 10.55 14.68
C ASN A 277 -17.52 10.42 15.66
N GLU A 278 -18.49 11.34 15.60
CA GLU A 278 -19.72 11.25 16.39
C GLU A 278 -20.52 9.97 16.03
N TRP A 279 -20.64 9.68 14.73
CA TRP A 279 -21.31 8.46 14.27
C TRP A 279 -20.58 7.17 14.67
N ALA A 280 -19.26 7.18 14.65
CA ALA A 280 -18.44 6.05 15.08
C ALA A 280 -18.60 5.76 16.59
N GLY A 281 -18.87 6.80 17.39
CA GLY A 281 -19.02 6.72 18.82
C GLY A 281 -17.72 6.39 19.55
N ILE A 282 -17.81 5.97 20.82
CA ILE A 282 -16.67 5.72 21.71
C ILE A 282 -16.50 4.24 22.09
N SER A 283 -17.03 3.34 21.27
CA SER A 283 -17.11 1.91 21.60
C SER A 283 -15.74 1.26 21.82
N ALA A 284 -14.74 1.60 20.99
CA ALA A 284 -13.37 1.09 21.16
C ALA A 284 -12.70 1.64 22.42
N GLU A 285 -12.88 2.93 22.73
CA GLU A 285 -12.34 3.54 23.96
C GLU A 285 -12.96 2.90 25.21
N ARG A 286 -14.28 2.69 25.20
CA ARG A 286 -14.99 2.01 26.30
C ARG A 286 -14.44 0.60 26.49
N ASN A 287 -14.39 -0.19 25.43
CA ASN A 287 -13.91 -1.58 25.48
C ASN A 287 -12.43 -1.67 25.91
N TRP A 288 -11.59 -0.74 25.46
CA TRP A 288 -10.20 -0.63 25.89
C TRP A 288 -10.13 -0.36 27.40
N LYS A 289 -10.90 0.61 27.92
CA LYS A 289 -10.96 0.89 29.37
C LYS A 289 -11.43 -0.34 30.15
N GLU A 290 -12.49 -1.01 29.72
CA GLU A 290 -13.01 -2.22 30.36
C GLU A 290 -11.98 -3.37 30.38
N TYR A 291 -11.25 -3.58 29.28
CA TYR A 291 -10.20 -4.59 29.19
C TYR A 291 -9.06 -4.32 30.19
N TRP A 292 -8.54 -3.09 30.24
CA TRP A 292 -7.44 -2.74 31.14
C TRP A 292 -7.88 -2.56 32.61
N ASP A 293 -9.10 -2.10 32.86
CA ASP A 293 -9.66 -2.03 34.21
C ASP A 293 -9.95 -3.42 34.79
N THR A 294 -10.23 -4.42 33.93
CA THR A 294 -10.33 -5.83 34.35
C THR A 294 -8.97 -6.48 34.56
N GLU A 295 -7.93 -6.11 33.80
CA GLU A 295 -6.53 -6.55 34.01
C GLU A 295 -5.81 -5.89 35.19
N ASN A 296 -6.28 -4.74 35.69
CA ASN A 296 -5.83 -4.17 36.97
C ASN A 296 -6.16 -5.08 38.18
N LYS A 297 -6.94 -6.14 38.00
CA LYS A 297 -6.88 -7.33 38.87
C LYS A 297 -5.73 -8.21 38.44
N ASN A 298 -4.55 -7.82 38.91
CA ASN A 298 -3.27 -8.54 38.86
C ASN A 298 -3.46 -10.06 38.64
N PRO A 299 -3.10 -10.63 37.46
CA PRO A 299 -3.26 -12.06 37.17
C PRO A 299 -2.30 -12.96 37.98
N ILE A 300 -1.52 -12.38 38.90
CA ILE A 300 -0.57 -13.08 39.78
C ILE A 300 -1.20 -13.46 41.14
N SER A 301 -2.51 -13.22 41.37
CA SER A 301 -3.16 -13.68 42.61
C SER A 301 -3.67 -15.13 42.57
N ILE A 302 -3.40 -15.88 41.50
CA ILE A 302 -3.70 -17.31 41.41
C ILE A 302 -2.44 -18.09 41.01
N PHE A 303 -1.41 -18.06 41.85
CA PHE A 303 -0.47 -19.16 42.08
C PHE A 303 0.09 -19.06 43.50
#